data_AF-A0A1X1YA54-F1
#
_entry.id   AF-A0A1X1YA54-F1
#
_cell.length_a   1.000
_cell.length_b   1.000
_cell.length_c   1.000
_cell.angle_alpha   90.00
_cell.angle_beta   90.00
_cell.angle_gamma   90.00
#
_symmetry.space_group_name_H-M   'P 1'
#
loop_
_entity.id
_entity.type
_entity.pdbx_description
1 polymer ?
#
loop_
_entity_poly.entity_id
_entity_poly.type
_entity_poly.pdbx_seq_one_letter_code
_entity_poly.pdbx_strand_id
1 'polypeptide(L)'
;MAESTRAALGEEIRPQDRLLVGNWIDESLLAGETFDTVLADYLVGAIEGFAPYWQDRVFERLRPLVAGDGRLYVVGLEPYVQYRPSTESGRIVWEIGRVRDACLLLAGERPYREYPLEWVLRQLELAGFRAVESRRFPIRYGTRYIHGQLDMCLRRLERFSSPELGDSMRQYVEDLRSQALAVHEREGGLRHGRDYVIAAEPMA
;
A
#
# COMPACT_ATOMS: atom_id res chain seq x y z
N MET A 1 7.35 13.51 2.33
CA MET A 1 7.73 12.10 2.54
C MET A 1 9.24 11.96 2.75
N ALA A 2 10.10 12.44 1.85
CA ALA A 2 11.56 12.34 2.04
C ALA A 2 12.06 13.02 3.32
N GLU A 3 11.59 14.23 3.63
CA GLU A 3 11.94 14.95 4.87
C GLU A 3 11.46 14.21 6.12
N SER A 4 10.22 13.71 6.12
CA SER A 4 9.69 12.91 7.23
C SER A 4 10.46 11.60 7.40
N THR A 5 10.89 10.95 6.31
CA THR A 5 11.75 9.76 6.36
C THR A 5 13.12 10.09 6.93
N ARG A 6 13.74 11.20 6.50
CA ARG A 6 15.02 11.66 7.05
C ARG A 6 14.92 11.98 8.55
N ALA A 7 13.85 12.65 8.96
CA ALA A 7 13.59 12.94 10.36
C ALA A 7 13.38 11.67 11.20
N ALA A 8 12.71 10.66 10.63
CA ALA A 8 12.50 9.37 11.31
C ALA A 8 13.78 8.53 11.42
N LEU A 9 14.69 8.62 10.43
CA LEU A 9 15.99 7.94 10.47
C LEU A 9 16.96 8.58 11.48
N GLY A 10 16.81 9.87 11.76
CA GLY A 10 17.60 10.57 12.78
C GLY A 10 19.11 10.41 12.60
N GLU A 11 19.82 10.18 13.71
CA GLU A 11 21.27 9.96 13.74
C GLU A 11 21.68 8.49 13.46
N GLU A 12 20.71 7.57 13.28
CA GLU A 12 20.97 6.15 13.07
C GLU A 12 21.41 5.83 11.62
N ILE A 13 21.36 6.82 10.73
CA ILE A 13 21.80 6.67 9.34
C ILE A 13 23.33 6.50 9.29
N ARG A 14 23.80 5.40 8.69
CA ARG A 14 25.24 5.13 8.56
C ARG A 14 25.84 5.99 7.45
N PRO A 15 27.16 6.27 7.47
CA PRO A 15 27.80 7.09 6.44
C PRO A 15 27.59 6.61 4.99
N GLN A 16 27.42 5.30 4.79
CA GLN A 16 27.18 4.68 3.49
C GLN A 16 25.72 4.64 3.05
N ASP A 17 24.77 4.94 3.95
CA ASP A 17 23.35 4.87 3.63
C ASP A 17 22.93 6.09 2.80
N ARG A 18 22.15 5.84 1.74
CA ARG A 18 21.68 6.88 0.80
C ARG A 18 20.16 6.91 0.79
N LEU A 19 19.58 8.06 1.08
CA LEU A 19 18.16 8.32 0.82
C LEU A 19 18.02 9.01 -0.53
N LEU A 20 17.47 8.30 -1.51
CA LEU A 20 17.25 8.80 -2.86
C LEU A 20 15.76 9.08 -3.09
N VAL A 21 15.47 10.16 -3.79
CA VAL A 21 14.11 10.52 -4.22
C VAL A 21 14.09 10.50 -5.73
N GLY A 22 13.15 9.74 -6.31
CA GLY A 22 12.99 9.63 -7.75
C GLY A 22 11.66 9.00 -8.12
N ASN A 23 11.36 9.00 -9.41
CA ASN A 23 10.20 8.32 -9.97
C ASN A 23 10.65 7.01 -10.64
N TRP A 24 9.91 5.93 -10.47
CA TRP A 24 10.25 4.62 -11.03
C TRP A 24 10.24 4.58 -12.57
N ILE A 25 9.55 5.52 -13.22
CA ILE A 25 9.60 5.66 -14.69
C ILE A 25 10.90 6.30 -15.18
N ASP A 26 11.69 6.91 -14.29
CA ASP A 26 12.97 7.51 -14.65
C ASP A 26 14.04 6.40 -14.75
N GLU A 27 14.56 6.21 -15.96
CA GLU A 27 15.59 5.21 -16.25
C GLU A 27 16.93 5.53 -15.57
N SER A 28 17.18 6.79 -15.23
CA SER A 28 18.42 7.21 -14.56
C SER A 28 18.44 6.87 -13.06
N LEU A 29 17.26 6.69 -12.44
CA LEU A 29 17.15 6.34 -11.03
C LEU A 29 17.81 4.97 -10.78
N LEU A 30 18.84 4.90 -9.94
CA LEU A 30 19.57 3.65 -9.64
C LEU A 30 20.22 3.01 -10.89
N ALA A 31 20.48 3.77 -11.95
CA ALA A 31 21.15 3.23 -13.14
C ALA A 31 22.56 2.70 -12.78
N GLY A 32 22.85 1.46 -13.19
CA GLY A 32 24.12 0.79 -12.91
C GLY A 32 24.29 0.26 -11.48
N GLU A 33 23.29 0.42 -10.61
CA GLU A 33 23.30 -0.14 -9.26
C GLU A 33 22.84 -1.61 -9.29
N THR A 34 23.35 -2.42 -8.37
CA THR A 34 22.95 -3.82 -8.16
C THR A 34 23.12 -4.16 -6.70
N PHE A 35 22.18 -4.94 -6.15
CA PHE A 35 22.12 -5.24 -4.72
C PHE A 35 21.88 -6.74 -4.48
N ASP A 36 22.51 -7.27 -3.43
CA ASP A 36 22.33 -8.65 -2.98
C ASP A 36 20.93 -8.88 -2.39
N THR A 37 20.31 -7.82 -1.86
CA THR A 37 18.97 -7.85 -1.28
C THR A 37 18.20 -6.59 -1.65
N VAL A 38 17.01 -6.78 -2.21
CA VAL A 38 16.08 -5.71 -2.53
C VAL A 38 14.77 -5.95 -1.77
N LEU A 39 14.27 -4.93 -1.08
CA LEU A 39 12.97 -4.95 -0.41
C LEU A 39 12.02 -3.98 -1.11
N ALA A 40 10.96 -4.53 -1.70
CA ALA A 40 9.86 -3.79 -2.28
C ALA A 40 8.66 -3.82 -1.32
N ASP A 41 8.59 -2.85 -0.41
CA ASP A 41 7.56 -2.76 0.63
C ASP A 41 6.34 -1.95 0.16
N TYR A 42 5.20 -2.63 -0.06
CA TYR A 42 3.96 -2.07 -0.61
C TYR A 42 4.12 -1.26 -1.92
N LEU A 43 5.22 -1.50 -2.65
CA LEU A 43 5.61 -0.70 -3.80
C LEU A 43 4.59 -0.75 -4.94
N VAL A 44 4.11 -1.95 -5.29
CA VAL A 44 3.23 -2.17 -6.46
C VAL A 44 1.95 -1.36 -6.34
N GLY A 45 1.33 -1.36 -5.16
CA GLY A 45 0.10 -0.60 -4.91
C GLY A 45 0.33 0.91 -4.90
N ALA A 46 1.48 1.34 -4.37
CA ALA A 46 1.85 2.75 -4.30
C ALA A 46 2.06 3.38 -5.69
N ILE A 47 2.48 2.61 -6.69
CA ILE A 47 2.75 3.10 -8.06
C ILE A 47 1.56 3.85 -8.67
N GLU A 48 0.32 3.45 -8.41
CA GLU A 48 -0.87 4.10 -9.00
C GLU A 48 -0.91 5.62 -8.74
N GLY A 49 -0.41 6.06 -7.59
CA GLY A 49 -0.41 7.47 -7.22
C GLY A 49 0.71 8.31 -7.86
N PHE A 50 1.74 7.68 -8.43
CA PHE A 50 2.96 8.37 -8.90
C PHE A 50 3.34 8.05 -10.35
N ALA A 51 2.99 6.87 -10.85
CA ALA A 51 3.21 6.38 -12.20
C ALA A 51 2.04 5.46 -12.63
N PRO A 52 0.86 6.04 -12.95
CA PRO A 52 -0.34 5.26 -13.28
C PRO A 52 -0.09 4.26 -14.42
N TYR A 53 -0.69 3.07 -14.32
CA TYR A 53 -0.60 1.97 -15.28
C TYR A 53 0.81 1.36 -15.48
N TRP A 54 1.70 1.55 -14.51
CA TRP A 54 3.08 1.07 -14.57
C TRP A 54 3.36 -0.11 -13.59
N GLN A 55 2.32 -0.64 -12.95
CA GLN A 55 2.44 -1.67 -11.92
C GLN A 55 2.96 -3.01 -12.45
N ASP A 56 2.65 -3.34 -13.70
CA ASP A 56 3.15 -4.53 -14.39
C ASP A 56 4.65 -4.43 -14.71
N ARG A 57 5.15 -3.21 -14.97
CA ARG A 57 6.55 -2.96 -15.35
C ARG A 57 7.51 -2.85 -14.18
N VAL A 58 7.02 -2.74 -12.94
CA VAL A 58 7.87 -2.54 -11.76
C VAL A 58 8.90 -3.66 -11.60
N PHE A 59 8.51 -4.91 -11.85
CA PHE A 59 9.42 -6.04 -11.65
C PHE A 59 10.48 -6.13 -12.74
N GLU A 60 10.14 -5.78 -13.98
CA GLU A 60 11.14 -5.64 -15.06
C GLU A 60 12.20 -4.60 -14.69
N ARG A 61 11.77 -3.48 -14.08
CA ARG A 61 12.69 -2.44 -13.60
C ARG A 61 13.54 -2.86 -12.42
N LEU A 62 12.98 -3.66 -11.51
CA LEU A 62 13.69 -4.20 -10.35
C LEU A 62 14.67 -5.32 -10.74
N ARG A 63 14.39 -6.07 -11.82
CA ARG A 63 15.20 -7.23 -12.24
C ARG A 63 16.71 -6.96 -12.34
N PRO A 64 17.19 -5.89 -13.01
CA PRO A 64 18.62 -5.60 -13.07
C PRO A 64 19.21 -5.10 -11.75
N LEU A 65 18.37 -4.64 -10.80
CA LEU A 65 18.84 -4.16 -9.49
C LEU A 65 19.11 -5.29 -8.50
N VAL A 66 18.71 -6.53 -8.83
CA VAL A 66 18.94 -7.72 -7.99
C VAL A 66 20.11 -8.52 -8.57
N ALA A 67 21.15 -8.73 -7.76
CA ALA A 67 22.31 -9.55 -8.12
C ALA A 67 21.88 -10.96 -8.55
N GLY A 68 22.66 -11.64 -9.41
CA GLY A 68 22.29 -12.95 -9.96
C GLY A 68 22.06 -14.04 -8.90
N ASP A 69 22.76 -13.95 -7.77
CA ASP A 69 22.63 -14.78 -6.57
C ASP A 69 21.89 -14.06 -5.41
N GLY A 70 21.36 -12.86 -5.69
CA GLY A 70 20.64 -12.03 -4.75
C GLY A 70 19.16 -12.40 -4.62
N ARG A 71 18.44 -11.63 -3.80
CA ARG A 71 17.03 -11.89 -3.50
C ARG A 71 16.18 -10.62 -3.44
N LEU A 72 15.01 -10.72 -4.04
CA LEU A 72 13.94 -9.74 -3.94
C LEU A 72 12.91 -10.20 -2.89
N TYR A 73 12.57 -9.32 -1.96
CA TYR A 73 11.43 -9.48 -1.07
C TYR A 73 10.35 -8.50 -1.47
N VAL A 74 9.14 -9.02 -1.73
CA VAL A 74 7.97 -8.19 -2.08
C VAL A 74 6.95 -8.30 -0.97
N VAL A 75 6.54 -7.17 -0.41
CA VAL A 75 5.43 -7.07 0.53
C VAL A 75 4.26 -6.40 -0.18
N GLY A 76 3.06 -6.93 -0.02
CA GLY A 76 1.86 -6.30 -0.56
C GLY A 76 0.60 -6.71 0.20
N LEU A 77 -0.51 -6.09 -0.17
CA LEU A 77 -1.81 -6.26 0.46
C LEU A 77 -2.76 -7.00 -0.48
N GLU A 78 -3.50 -7.99 0.01
CA GLU A 78 -4.61 -8.55 -0.74
C GLU A 78 -5.71 -7.49 -0.95
N PRO A 79 -6.35 -7.44 -2.14
CA PRO A 79 -7.46 -6.52 -2.38
C PRO A 79 -8.59 -6.71 -1.36
N TYR A 80 -8.99 -5.62 -0.69
CA TYR A 80 -9.93 -5.66 0.45
C TYR A 80 -11.17 -4.77 0.28
N VAL A 81 -11.32 -4.06 -0.85
CA VAL A 81 -12.43 -3.10 -1.09
C VAL A 81 -13.43 -3.57 -2.14
N GLN A 82 -13.08 -4.61 -2.90
CA GLN A 82 -13.83 -5.06 -4.09
C GLN A 82 -15.04 -5.91 -3.71
N TYR A 83 -14.90 -6.79 -2.72
CA TYR A 83 -15.92 -7.77 -2.38
C TYR A 83 -16.38 -7.58 -0.94
N ARG A 84 -17.70 -7.57 -0.74
CA ARG A 84 -18.30 -7.36 0.58
C ARG A 84 -17.98 -8.54 1.52
N PRO A 85 -17.33 -8.31 2.67
CA PRO A 85 -16.99 -9.39 3.59
C PRO A 85 -18.20 -9.93 4.37
N SER A 86 -18.10 -11.17 4.83
CA SER A 86 -19.14 -11.82 5.64
C SER A 86 -19.09 -11.42 7.12
N THR A 87 -17.91 -11.14 7.66
CA THR A 87 -17.71 -10.77 9.07
C THR A 87 -18.01 -9.30 9.32
N GLU A 88 -18.41 -8.96 10.54
CA GLU A 88 -18.68 -7.57 10.95
C GLU A 88 -17.42 -6.70 10.86
N SER A 89 -16.33 -7.13 11.51
CA SER A 89 -14.99 -6.51 11.37
C SER A 89 -14.59 -6.31 9.91
N GLY A 90 -14.84 -7.31 9.07
CA GLY A 90 -14.56 -7.24 7.64
C GLY A 90 -15.35 -6.16 6.93
N ARG A 91 -16.66 -6.09 7.16
CA ARG A 91 -17.53 -5.07 6.57
C ARG A 91 -17.09 -3.66 6.97
N ILE A 92 -16.65 -3.46 8.21
CA ILE A 92 -16.17 -2.14 8.66
C ILE A 92 -14.88 -1.75 7.92
N VAL A 93 -13.87 -2.62 7.86
CA VAL A 93 -12.62 -2.32 7.14
C VAL A 93 -12.88 -2.10 5.65
N TRP A 94 -13.74 -2.92 5.06
CA TRP A 94 -14.20 -2.77 3.68
C TRP A 94 -14.87 -1.41 3.45
N GLU A 95 -15.77 -0.99 4.35
CA GLU A 95 -16.46 0.30 4.26
C GLU A 95 -15.51 1.49 4.45
N ILE A 96 -14.54 1.38 5.38
CA ILE A 96 -13.47 2.38 5.54
C ILE A 96 -12.68 2.55 4.24
N GLY A 97 -12.29 1.44 3.60
CA GLY A 97 -11.60 1.50 2.31
C GLY A 97 -12.44 2.10 1.19
N ARG A 98 -13.75 1.84 1.17
CA ARG A 98 -14.68 2.40 0.17
C ARG A 98 -14.92 3.89 0.35
N VAL A 99 -15.19 4.35 1.58
CA VAL A 99 -15.39 5.78 1.85
C VAL A 99 -14.12 6.56 1.56
N ARG A 100 -12.95 5.97 1.86
CA ARG A 100 -11.65 6.51 1.51
C ARG A 100 -11.50 6.73 0.02
N ASP A 101 -11.76 5.70 -0.78
CA ASP A 101 -11.67 5.77 -2.24
C ASP A 101 -12.67 6.80 -2.81
N ALA A 102 -13.90 6.86 -2.27
CA ALA A 102 -14.90 7.84 -2.66
C ALA A 102 -14.46 9.28 -2.35
N CYS A 103 -13.91 9.53 -1.16
CA CYS A 103 -13.41 10.85 -0.77
C CYS A 103 -12.22 11.30 -1.63
N LEU A 104 -11.32 10.38 -1.97
CA LEU A 104 -10.21 10.68 -2.88
C LEU A 104 -10.73 11.09 -4.26
N LEU A 105 -11.64 10.30 -4.84
CA LEU A 105 -12.21 10.60 -6.17
C LEU A 105 -12.96 11.94 -6.19
N LEU A 106 -13.80 12.21 -5.19
CA LEU A 106 -14.56 13.46 -5.09
C LEU A 106 -13.67 14.69 -4.84
N ALA A 107 -12.49 14.49 -4.26
CA ALA A 107 -11.47 15.54 -4.11
C ALA A 107 -10.57 15.71 -5.36
N GLY A 108 -10.79 14.93 -6.42
CA GLY A 108 -9.95 14.95 -7.64
C GLY A 108 -8.61 14.21 -7.50
N GLU A 109 -8.49 13.30 -6.52
CA GLU A 109 -7.34 12.41 -6.33
C GLU A 109 -7.61 11.00 -6.88
N ARG A 110 -6.54 10.20 -7.04
CA ARG A 110 -6.64 8.80 -7.45
C ARG A 110 -6.48 7.87 -6.25
N PRO A 111 -7.40 6.89 -6.06
CA PRO A 111 -7.18 5.81 -5.11
C PRO A 111 -6.07 4.87 -5.56
N TYR A 112 -5.25 4.39 -4.61
CA TYR A 112 -4.32 3.29 -4.84
C TYR A 112 -5.08 1.98 -5.12
N ARG A 113 -4.40 1.02 -5.74
CA ARG A 113 -4.94 -0.30 -6.03
C ARG A 113 -4.01 -1.37 -5.50
N GLU A 114 -4.58 -2.25 -4.70
CA GLU A 114 -3.89 -3.44 -4.22
C GLU A 114 -4.07 -4.58 -5.23
N TYR A 115 -3.07 -5.44 -5.33
CA TYR A 115 -3.01 -6.54 -6.29
C TYR A 115 -2.93 -7.87 -5.55
N PRO A 116 -3.70 -8.90 -5.96
CA PRO A 116 -3.66 -10.18 -5.28
C PRO A 116 -2.31 -10.86 -5.46
N LEU A 117 -1.90 -11.67 -4.48
CA LEU A 117 -0.63 -12.39 -4.50
C LEU A 117 -0.43 -13.15 -5.81
N GLU A 118 -1.47 -13.83 -6.31
CA GLU A 118 -1.42 -14.60 -7.56
C GLU A 118 -1.10 -13.74 -8.77
N TRP A 119 -1.54 -12.48 -8.79
CA TRP A 119 -1.19 -11.56 -9.86
C TRP A 119 0.29 -11.17 -9.76
N VAL A 120 0.77 -10.86 -8.56
CA VAL A 120 2.16 -10.47 -8.33
C VAL A 120 3.13 -11.61 -8.65
N LEU A 121 2.81 -12.85 -8.27
CA LEU A 121 3.63 -14.02 -8.59
C LEU A 121 3.81 -14.19 -10.11
N ARG A 122 2.74 -14.02 -10.88
CA ARG A 122 2.81 -14.06 -12.34
C ARG A 122 3.63 -12.92 -12.93
N GLN A 123 3.52 -11.70 -12.40
CA GLN A 123 4.34 -10.58 -12.88
C GLN A 123 5.82 -10.77 -12.56
N LEU A 124 6.15 -11.36 -11.40
CA LEU A 124 7.53 -11.74 -11.07
C LEU A 124 8.09 -12.76 -12.08
N GLU A 125 7.32 -13.80 -12.40
CA GLU A 125 7.72 -14.80 -13.38
C GLU A 125 7.96 -14.19 -14.78
N LEU A 126 7.04 -13.33 -15.24
CA LEU A 126 7.20 -12.61 -16.50
C LEU A 126 8.44 -11.71 -16.53
N ALA A 127 8.80 -11.12 -15.39
CA ALA A 127 10.00 -10.29 -15.24
C ALA A 127 11.30 -11.09 -15.02
N GLY A 128 11.27 -12.43 -15.13
CA GLY A 128 12.45 -13.27 -15.00
C GLY A 128 12.87 -13.52 -13.54
N PHE A 129 11.89 -13.60 -12.62
CA PHE A 129 12.08 -14.05 -11.26
C PHE A 129 11.37 -15.36 -11.00
N ARG A 130 11.97 -16.21 -10.16
CA ARG A 130 11.34 -17.40 -9.59
C ARG A 130 10.98 -17.11 -8.13
N ALA A 131 9.70 -17.21 -7.79
CA ALA A 131 9.28 -17.19 -6.40
C ALA A 131 9.79 -18.46 -5.68
N VAL A 132 10.55 -18.27 -4.59
CA VAL A 132 11.10 -19.34 -3.76
C VAL A 132 10.12 -19.68 -2.65
N GLU A 133 9.49 -18.65 -2.07
CA GLU A 133 8.50 -18.81 -1.02
C GLU A 133 7.50 -17.65 -1.08
N SER A 134 6.25 -17.93 -0.73
CA SER A 134 5.27 -16.89 -0.44
C SER A 134 4.45 -17.26 0.79
N ARG A 135 4.11 -16.27 1.60
CA ARG A 135 3.25 -16.43 2.78
C ARG A 135 2.26 -15.29 2.88
N ARG A 136 1.11 -15.58 3.46
CA ARG A 136 0.07 -14.60 3.79
C ARG A 136 -0.03 -14.43 5.29
N PHE A 137 -0.20 -13.18 5.72
CA PHE A 137 -0.28 -12.79 7.12
C PHE A 137 -1.63 -12.10 7.35
N PRO A 138 -2.50 -12.65 8.23
CA PRO A 138 -3.79 -12.02 8.51
C PRO A 138 -3.60 -10.69 9.22
N ILE A 139 -4.37 -9.68 8.82
CA ILE A 139 -4.25 -8.34 9.39
C ILE A 139 -5.25 -8.15 10.53
N ARG A 140 -4.80 -7.45 11.56
CA ARG A 140 -5.63 -6.90 12.61
C ARG A 140 -5.36 -5.40 12.71
N TYR A 141 -6.32 -4.60 12.28
CA TYR A 141 -6.21 -3.15 12.31
C TYR A 141 -6.54 -2.60 13.70
N GLY A 142 -5.66 -1.75 14.22
CA GLY A 142 -5.85 -1.02 15.47
C GLY A 142 -6.49 0.36 15.27
N THR A 143 -6.74 1.06 16.38
CA THR A 143 -7.30 2.43 16.38
C THR A 143 -6.52 3.41 15.51
N ARG A 144 -5.18 3.32 15.46
CA ARG A 144 -4.34 4.18 14.60
C ARG A 144 -4.74 4.08 13.12
N TYR A 145 -5.06 2.88 12.63
CA TYR A 145 -5.55 2.71 11.26
C TYR A 145 -6.91 3.37 11.07
N ILE A 146 -7.85 3.13 11.99
CA ILE A 146 -9.21 3.69 11.95
C ILE A 146 -9.14 5.21 11.87
N HIS A 147 -8.42 5.85 12.81
CA HIS A 147 -8.25 7.29 12.82
C HIS A 147 -7.53 7.78 11.57
N GLY A 148 -6.40 7.16 11.21
CA GLY A 148 -5.60 7.59 10.07
C GLY A 148 -6.39 7.60 8.75
N GLN A 149 -7.18 6.56 8.47
CA GLN A 149 -7.98 6.49 7.24
C GLN A 149 -9.14 7.50 7.25
N LEU A 150 -9.86 7.62 8.38
CA LEU A 150 -11.03 8.48 8.45
C LEU A 150 -10.66 9.96 8.55
N ASP A 151 -9.59 10.32 9.27
CA ASP A 151 -9.06 11.69 9.28
C ASP A 151 -8.58 12.13 7.90
N MET A 152 -8.02 11.19 7.12
CA MET A 152 -7.66 11.44 5.72
C MET A 152 -8.91 11.83 4.92
N CYS A 153 -10.01 11.08 5.06
CA CYS A 153 -11.29 11.38 4.41
C CYS A 153 -11.78 12.79 4.78
N LEU A 154 -11.79 13.12 6.07
CA LEU A 154 -12.26 14.41 6.58
C LEU A 154 -11.49 15.59 6.00
N ARG A 155 -10.17 15.48 5.85
CA ARG A 155 -9.34 16.53 5.23
C ARG A 155 -9.64 16.74 3.73
N ARG A 156 -10.16 15.73 3.04
CA ARG A 156 -10.48 15.82 1.60
C ARG A 156 -11.82 16.49 1.35
N LEU A 157 -12.71 16.54 2.35
CA LEU A 157 -14.03 17.15 2.21
C LEU A 157 -13.95 18.63 1.82
N GLU A 158 -12.90 19.33 2.26
CA GLU A 158 -12.63 20.75 1.90
C GLU A 158 -12.45 20.97 0.39
N ARG A 159 -12.15 19.90 -0.35
CA ARG A 159 -11.94 19.93 -1.81
C ARG A 159 -13.13 19.42 -2.60
N PHE A 160 -14.23 19.06 -1.93
CA PHE A 160 -15.44 18.66 -2.62
C PHE A 160 -16.05 19.89 -3.30
N SER A 161 -16.66 19.67 -4.47
CA SER A 161 -17.31 20.74 -5.23
C SER A 161 -18.64 21.21 -4.61
N SER A 162 -19.29 20.37 -3.78
CA SER A 162 -20.52 20.70 -3.05
C SER A 162 -20.28 20.62 -1.53
N PRO A 163 -20.49 21.72 -0.79
CA PRO A 163 -20.46 21.72 0.66
C PRO A 163 -21.47 20.77 1.30
N GLU A 164 -22.69 20.69 0.75
CA GLU A 164 -23.77 19.84 1.28
C GLU A 164 -23.41 18.35 1.19
N LEU A 165 -22.77 17.94 0.08
CA LEU A 165 -22.19 16.61 -0.07
C LEU A 165 -21.07 16.37 0.94
N GLY A 166 -20.21 17.38 1.15
CA GLY A 166 -19.14 17.35 2.14
C GLY A 166 -19.67 17.11 3.56
N ASP A 167 -20.73 17.83 3.97
CA ASP A 167 -21.35 17.69 5.28
C ASP A 167 -22.02 16.33 5.48
N SER A 168 -22.72 15.83 4.45
CA SER A 168 -23.32 14.50 4.49
C SER A 168 -22.24 13.40 4.60
N MET A 169 -21.13 13.55 3.86
CA MET A 169 -20.00 12.63 3.93
C MET A 169 -19.28 12.71 5.29
N ARG A 170 -19.15 13.90 5.88
CA ARG A 170 -18.59 14.08 7.23
C ARG A 170 -19.38 13.27 8.25
N GLN A 171 -20.71 13.41 8.25
CA GLN A 171 -21.58 12.66 9.16
C GLN A 171 -21.38 11.15 8.97
N TYR A 172 -21.38 10.67 7.72
CA TYR A 172 -21.14 9.27 7.41
C TYR A 172 -19.80 8.75 7.94
N VAL A 173 -18.72 9.53 7.75
CA VAL A 173 -17.36 9.18 8.21
C VAL A 173 -17.29 9.10 9.74
N GLU A 174 -17.93 10.01 10.47
CA GLU A 174 -17.91 10.00 11.93
C GLU A 174 -18.80 8.90 12.53
N ASP A 175 -19.93 8.60 11.89
CA ASP A 175 -20.76 7.45 12.27
C ASP A 175 -20.01 6.13 12.07
N LEU A 176 -19.33 5.99 10.93
CA LEU A 176 -18.47 4.83 10.64
C LEU A 176 -17.31 4.73 11.64
N ARG A 177 -16.70 5.86 12.03
CA ARG A 177 -15.64 5.90 13.05
C ARG A 177 -16.15 5.34 14.38
N SER A 178 -17.31 5.83 14.82
CA SER A 178 -17.92 5.41 16.08
C SER A 178 -18.22 3.91 16.09
N GLN A 179 -18.79 3.39 15.00
CA GLN A 179 -19.03 1.96 14.82
C GLN A 179 -17.71 1.15 14.83
N ALA A 180 -16.70 1.62 14.10
CA ALA A 180 -15.40 0.95 14.01
C ALA A 180 -14.70 0.86 15.37
N LEU A 181 -14.74 1.92 16.18
CA LEU A 181 -14.16 1.93 17.52
C LEU A 181 -14.91 0.98 18.47
N ALA A 182 -16.24 0.94 18.41
CA ALA A 182 -17.04 0.03 19.23
C ALA A 182 -16.75 -1.46 18.91
N VAL A 183 -16.61 -1.81 17.63
CA VAL A 183 -16.22 -3.18 17.23
C VAL A 183 -14.78 -3.46 17.60
N HIS A 184 -13.87 -2.51 17.42
CA HIS A 184 -12.48 -2.65 17.83
C HIS A 184 -12.35 -2.95 19.32
N GLU A 185 -13.05 -2.18 20.18
CA GLU A 185 -13.04 -2.38 21.63
C GLU A 185 -13.54 -3.77 22.02
N ARG A 186 -14.62 -4.24 21.38
CA ARG A 186 -15.20 -5.56 21.62
C ARG A 186 -14.31 -6.72 21.16
N GLU A 187 -13.63 -6.59 20.02
CA GLU A 187 -12.89 -7.69 19.38
C GLU A 187 -11.36 -7.61 19.57
N GLY A 188 -10.88 -6.55 20.22
CA GLY A 188 -9.45 -6.24 20.37
C GLY A 188 -8.78 -5.94 19.03
N GLY A 189 -9.48 -5.30 18.10
CA GLY A 189 -8.99 -4.96 16.75
C GLY A 189 -9.86 -5.51 15.62
N LEU A 190 -9.85 -4.80 14.48
CA LEU A 190 -10.65 -5.16 13.31
C LEU A 190 -9.91 -6.17 12.44
N ARG A 191 -10.46 -7.39 12.32
CA ARG A 191 -9.83 -8.49 11.56
C ARG A 191 -10.36 -8.53 10.14
N HIS A 192 -9.52 -8.18 9.17
CA HIS A 192 -9.85 -8.29 7.76
C HIS A 192 -8.59 -8.21 6.89
N GLY A 193 -8.64 -8.78 5.69
CA GLY A 193 -7.51 -8.71 4.77
C GLY A 193 -6.30 -9.54 5.19
N ARG A 194 -5.32 -9.59 4.30
CA ARG A 194 -4.05 -10.28 4.50
C ARG A 194 -2.97 -9.51 3.78
N ASP A 195 -1.84 -9.30 4.44
CA ASP A 195 -0.61 -8.98 3.75
C ASP A 195 -0.04 -10.27 3.16
N TYR A 196 0.81 -10.14 2.15
CA TYR A 196 1.65 -11.22 1.68
C TYR A 196 3.10 -10.78 1.60
N VAL A 197 4.00 -11.75 1.79
CA VAL A 197 5.43 -11.59 1.56
C VAL A 197 5.87 -12.67 0.58
N ILE A 198 6.64 -12.27 -0.42
CA ILE A 198 7.23 -13.14 -1.43
C ILE A 198 8.74 -13.00 -1.35
N ALA A 199 9.44 -14.13 -1.27
CA ALA A 199 10.87 -14.20 -1.54
C ALA A 199 11.05 -14.71 -2.98
N ALA A 200 11.73 -13.94 -3.81
CA ALA A 200 11.96 -14.25 -5.21
C ALA A 200 13.44 -14.10 -5.57
N GLU A 201 13.91 -15.00 -6.42
CA GLU A 201 15.29 -15.02 -6.92
C GLU A 201 15.29 -14.81 -8.43
N PRO A 202 16.29 -14.10 -8.98
CA PRO A 202 16.54 -14.06 -10.41
C PRO A 202 16.54 -15.44 -11.07
N MET A 203 15.89 -15.55 -12.23
CA MET A 203 16.09 -16.67 -13.14
C MET A 203 17.38 -16.46 -13.93
N ALA A 204 18.07 -17.58 -14.19
CA ALA A 204 19.30 -17.62 -14.99
C ALA A 204 19.04 -17.36 -16.47
#